data_AF-A0A432KHK4-F1
#
_entry.id   AF-A0A432KHK4-F1
#
_cell.length_a   1.000
_cell.length_b   1.000
_cell.length_c   1.000
_cell.angle_alpha   90.00
_cell.angle_beta   90.00
_cell.angle_gamma   90.00
#
_symmetry.space_group_name_H-M   'P 1'
#
loop_
_entity.id
_entity.type
_entity.pdbx_description
1 polymer ?
#
loop_
_entity_poly.entity_id
_entity_poly.type
_entity_poly.pdbx_seq_one_letter_code
_entity_poly.pdbx_strand_id
1 'polypeptide(L)' 'MAFLGYGQVPQEVDTRHYEIIDAVSADRIESDIRTLAGFGTRNTFSDTVSNTRGIGAARRWIKAEFDKISE' A
#
# COMPACT_ATOMS: atom_id res chain seq x y z
N MET A 1 10.19 -22.08 49.57
CA MET A 1 10.25 -22.11 48.10
C MET A 1 8.95 -21.55 47.56
N ALA A 2 8.91 -20.27 47.18
CA ALA A 2 7.71 -19.62 46.66
C ALA A 2 7.77 -19.57 45.13
N PHE A 3 6.77 -20.14 44.46
CA PHE A 3 6.57 -20.02 43.03
C PHE A 3 5.85 -18.70 42.73
N LEU A 4 6.52 -17.76 42.07
CA LEU A 4 5.88 -16.60 41.45
C LEU A 4 5.30 -17.06 40.11
N GLY A 5 3.97 -17.20 40.04
CA GLY A 5 3.26 -17.42 38.79
C GLY A 5 3.27 -16.16 37.95
N TYR A 6 3.89 -16.20 36.77
CA TYR A 6 3.71 -15.17 35.76
C TYR A 6 2.30 -15.30 35.19
N GLY A 7 1.36 -14.48 35.67
CA GLY A 7 0.05 -14.34 35.07
C GLY A 7 0.22 -13.77 33.66
N GLN A 8 -0.33 -14.47 32.66
CA GLN A 8 -0.33 -14.02 31.27
C GLN A 8 -1.17 -12.74 31.18
N VAL A 9 -0.54 -11.60 30.85
CA VAL A 9 -1.26 -10.34 30.63
C VAL A 9 -2.12 -10.51 29.38
N PRO A 10 -3.45 -10.34 29.45
CA PRO A 10 -4.32 -10.39 28.28
C PRO A 10 -3.84 -9.35 27.27
N GLN A 11 -3.74 -9.73 25.99
CA GLN A 11 -3.46 -8.78 24.94
C GLN A 11 -4.68 -7.87 24.77
N GLU A 12 -4.49 -6.56 24.89
CA GLU A 12 -5.54 -5.59 24.57
C GLU A 12 -5.72 -5.57 23.04
N VAL A 13 -6.92 -5.94 22.58
CA VAL A 13 -7.25 -5.95 21.16
C VAL A 13 -7.85 -4.59 20.79
N ASP A 14 -7.10 -3.81 20.04
CA ASP A 14 -7.61 -2.60 19.41
C ASP A 14 -8.56 -2.97 18.26
N THR A 15 -9.85 -2.63 18.41
CA THR A 15 -10.90 -2.98 17.44
C THR A 15 -10.76 -2.27 16.11
N ARG A 16 -10.01 -1.16 16.05
CA ARG A 16 -9.73 -0.40 14.81
C ARG A 16 -9.01 -1.25 13.77
N HIS A 17 -8.32 -2.31 14.17
CA HIS A 17 -7.68 -3.23 13.23
C HIS A 17 -8.69 -3.91 12.29
N TYR A 18 -9.89 -4.25 12.78
CA TYR A 18 -10.91 -4.88 11.95
C TYR A 18 -11.48 -3.90 10.93
N GLU A 19 -11.65 -2.63 11.31
CA GLU A 19 -12.08 -1.57 10.39
C GLU A 19 -11.06 -1.34 9.27
N ILE A 20 -9.75 -1.37 9.60
CA ILE A 20 -8.67 -1.26 8.61
C ILE A 20 -8.69 -2.46 7.64
N ILE A 21 -8.92 -3.68 8.16
CA ILE A 21 -9.00 -4.89 7.34
C ILE A 21 -10.21 -4.82 6.39
N ASP A 22 -11.39 -4.44 6.90
CA ASP A 22 -12.62 -4.34 6.11
C ASP A 22 -12.54 -3.25 5.04
N ALA A 23 -11.71 -2.21 5.24
CA ALA A 23 -11.47 -1.16 4.26
C ALA A 23 -10.59 -1.60 3.07
N VAL A 24 -9.89 -2.75 3.16
CA VAL A 24 -9.06 -3.28 2.07
C VAL A 24 -9.95 -3.72 0.91
N SER A 25 -9.63 -3.24 -0.29
CA SER A 25 -10.38 -3.55 -1.50
C SER A 25 -9.49 -4.26 -2.53
N ALA A 26 -9.82 -5.51 -2.84
CA ALA A 26 -9.13 -6.28 -3.88
C ALA A 26 -9.25 -5.62 -5.26
N ASP A 27 -10.43 -5.07 -5.59
CA ASP A 27 -10.68 -4.39 -6.85
C ASP A 27 -9.79 -3.15 -7.03
N ARG A 28 -9.60 -2.35 -5.96
CA ARG A 28 -8.68 -1.21 -5.99
C ARG A 28 -7.23 -1.65 -6.23
N ILE A 29 -6.78 -2.68 -5.51
CA ILE A 29 -5.44 -3.25 -5.68
C ILE A 29 -5.24 -3.74 -7.13
N GLU A 30 -6.21 -4.46 -7.71
CA GLU A 30 -6.12 -4.91 -9.09
C GLU A 30 -6.05 -3.74 -10.08
N SER A 31 -6.89 -2.72 -9.90
CA SER A 31 -6.89 -1.51 -10.72
C SER A 31 -5.52 -0.82 -10.73
N ASP A 32 -4.90 -0.68 -9.55
CA ASP A 32 -3.57 -0.08 -9.42
C ASP A 32 -2.49 -0.93 -10.11
N ILE A 33 -2.55 -2.26 -9.92
CA ILE A 33 -1.64 -3.19 -10.59
C ILE A 33 -1.74 -3.06 -12.12
N ARG A 34 -2.97 -3.05 -12.66
CA ARG A 34 -3.21 -2.91 -14.11
C ARG A 34 -2.73 -1.57 -14.63
N THR A 35 -2.98 -0.48 -13.90
CA THR A 35 -2.51 0.86 -14.26
C THR A 35 -1.00 0.89 -14.32
N LEU A 36 -0.33 0.38 -13.29
CA LEU A 36 1.13 0.35 -13.21
C LEU A 36 1.77 -0.55 -14.27
N ALA A 37 1.13 -1.68 -14.62
CA ALA A 37 1.56 -2.54 -15.71
C ALA A 37 1.33 -1.88 -17.09
N GLY A 38 0.28 -1.08 -17.22
CA GLY A 38 -0.11 -0.36 -18.44
C GLY A 38 0.93 0.65 -18.94
N PHE A 39 1.80 1.17 -18.06
CA PHE A 39 2.93 2.02 -18.48
C PHE A 39 4.01 1.27 -19.28
N GLY A 40 3.89 -0.06 -19.43
CA GLY A 40 4.74 -0.91 -20.28
C GLY A 40 6.12 -1.25 -19.68
N THR A 41 6.76 -0.34 -18.95
CA THR A 41 7.97 -0.60 -18.17
C THR A 41 8.05 0.32 -16.96
N ARG A 42 8.59 -0.21 -15.85
CA ARG A 42 8.91 0.53 -14.62
C ARG A 42 10.39 0.41 -14.25
N ASN A 43 11.23 -0.02 -15.19
CA ASN A 43 12.67 -0.15 -14.99
C ASN A 43 13.32 1.24 -14.86
N THR A 44 14.29 1.40 -13.95
CA THR A 44 14.94 2.67 -13.62
C THR A 44 15.72 3.30 -14.77
N PHE A 45 16.14 2.53 -15.78
CA PHE A 45 16.80 3.03 -16.99
C PHE A 45 15.82 3.43 -18.10
N SER A 46 14.51 3.34 -17.88
CA SER A 46 13.50 3.69 -18.89
C SER A 46 13.30 5.21 -19.02
N ASP A 47 12.65 5.62 -20.12
CA ASP A 47 12.29 7.02 -20.37
C ASP A 47 11.52 7.66 -19.19
N THR A 48 11.87 8.91 -18.91
CA THR A 48 11.30 9.74 -17.84
C THR A 48 10.45 10.90 -18.36
N VAL A 49 10.57 11.22 -19.65
CA VAL A 49 9.91 12.37 -20.27
C VAL A 49 8.52 12.01 -20.77
N SER A 50 8.33 10.81 -21.34
CA SER A 50 7.01 10.38 -21.79
C SER A 50 5.96 10.48 -20.69
N ASN A 51 4.78 10.97 -21.08
CA ASN A 51 3.62 11.10 -20.20
C ASN A 51 2.77 9.84 -20.11
N THR A 52 3.00 8.85 -20.98
CA THR A 52 2.13 7.67 -21.10
C THR A 52 2.87 6.35 -20.98
N ARG A 53 4.20 6.32 -21.08
CA ARG A 53 5.00 5.10 -21.05
C ARG A 53 6.25 5.29 -20.20
N GLY A 54 6.68 4.23 -19.54
CA GLY A 54 7.95 4.21 -18.81
C GLY A 54 7.85 4.69 -17.36
N ILE A 55 9.01 4.73 -16.70
CA ILE A 55 9.11 4.99 -15.26
C ILE A 55 8.71 6.42 -14.89
N GLY A 56 8.92 7.39 -15.79
CA GLY A 56 8.50 8.78 -15.56
C GLY A 56 6.99 8.91 -15.37
N ALA A 57 6.21 8.37 -16.30
CA ALA A 57 4.75 8.35 -16.23
C ALA A 57 4.25 7.62 -14.97
N ALA A 58 4.80 6.43 -14.69
CA ALA A 58 4.43 5.64 -13.52
C ALA A 58 4.68 6.38 -12.19
N ARG A 59 5.84 7.03 -12.04
CA ARG A 59 6.18 7.79 -10.82
C ARG A 59 5.25 8.98 -10.61
N ARG A 60 4.91 9.71 -11.67
CA ARG A 60 3.98 10.85 -11.58
C ARG A 60 2.58 10.39 -11.19
N TRP A 61 2.13 9.27 -11.74
CA TRP A 61 0.85 8.66 -11.33
C TRP A 61 0.88 8.25 -9.84
N ILE A 62 1.92 7.53 -9.39
CA ILE A 62 2.07 7.15 -7.97
C ILE A 62 2.04 8.38 -7.06
N LYS A 63 2.75 9.45 -7.42
CA LYS A 63 2.73 10.70 -6.64
C LYS A 63 1.30 11.27 -6.55
N ALA A 64 0.58 11.32 -7.68
CA ALA A 64 -0.78 11.82 -7.70
C ALA A 64 -1.74 10.97 -6.84
N GLU A 65 -1.58 9.65 -6.81
CA GLU A 65 -2.36 8.80 -5.91
C GLU A 65 -2.03 9.07 -4.43
N PHE A 66 -0.76 9.24 -4.09
CA PHE A 66 -0.39 9.62 -2.72
C PHE A 66 -0.92 11.00 -2.33
N ASP A 67 -0.86 11.98 -3.23
CA ASP A 67 -1.42 13.30 -2.99
C ASP A 67 -2.92 13.18 -2.67
N LYS A 68 -3.70 12.44 -3.48
CA LYS A 68 -5.13 12.18 -3.25
C LYS A 68 -5.44 11.47 -1.93
N ILE A 69 -4.56 10.56 -1.49
CA ILE A 69 -4.73 9.80 -0.24
C ILE A 69 -4.43 10.69 0.98
N SER A 70 -3.59 11.71 0.81
CA SER A 70 -3.17 12.61 1.89
C SER A 70 -4.09 13.82 2.11
N GLU A 71 -5.08 14.02 1.23
CA GLU A 71 -6.18 14.98 1.42
C GLU A 71 -7.15 14.49 2.49
#